data_AF-A0A7C6JDI7-F1
#
_entry.id   AF-A0A7C6JDI7-F1
#
_cell.length_a   1.000
_cell.length_b   1.000
_cell.length_c   1.000
_cell.angle_alpha   90.00
_cell.angle_beta   90.00
_cell.angle_gamma   90.00
#
_symmetry.space_group_name_H-M   'P 1'
#
loop_
_entity.id
_entity.type
_entity.pdbx_description
1 polymer ?
#
loop_
_entity_poly.entity_id
_entity_poly.type
_entity_poly.pdbx_seq_one_letter_code
_entity_poly.pdbx_strand_id
1 'polypeptide(L)'
;SHKLDEIFQICDMVSVLRDGKLVGESFVKDTSREKIIEMMVGRAMDAEYPPRTVKPGETVLSVKNLSRGSTLNNISFDLRQGEILGIAGLVGAGRTELAEAIFGADPLDKGSIEIYGKPVSIRSTREGKMNSIGMVTEDRKETGLVLDTTVTKNITITKLDAVKKGPIIRKGMEAKVANEYVEKLNIRTPSIYQTLLNLSGGNQQKVVLAKWLFSDVEIMIFDEPTRGIDIGAKYEIYCLMNTLTEQGKSIIMISSELPEVLSMSDRLLVMHKGEIKGELTGQDMTGDKVMELVIE
;
A
#
# COMPACT_ATOMS: atom_id res chain seq x y z
N SER A 1 4.70 17.25 -12.70
CA SER A 1 4.18 15.87 -12.61
C SER A 1 5.18 15.03 -11.82
N HIS A 2 4.77 13.92 -11.19
CA HIS A 2 5.70 12.91 -10.62
C HIS A 2 5.81 11.67 -11.50
N LYS A 3 5.06 11.62 -12.62
CA LYS A 3 5.17 10.57 -13.63
C LYS A 3 6.31 10.89 -14.58
N LEU A 4 7.51 10.39 -14.26
CA LEU A 4 8.73 10.75 -14.99
C LEU A 4 8.71 10.27 -16.44
N ASP A 5 8.15 9.09 -16.71
CA ASP A 5 8.05 8.57 -18.09
C ASP A 5 7.26 9.51 -19.00
N GLU A 6 6.15 10.08 -18.50
CA GLU A 6 5.39 11.08 -19.25
C GLU A 6 6.22 12.35 -19.47
N ILE A 7 6.96 12.82 -18.46
CA ILE A 7 7.79 14.04 -18.55
C ILE A 7 8.83 13.91 -19.68
N PHE A 8 9.55 12.79 -19.75
CA PHE A 8 10.56 12.58 -20.79
C PHE A 8 9.96 12.42 -22.20
N GLN A 9 8.69 12.05 -22.31
CA GLN A 9 8.01 11.89 -23.59
C GLN A 9 7.41 13.19 -24.13
N ILE A 10 6.91 14.08 -23.26
CA ILE A 10 6.03 15.19 -23.68
C ILE A 10 6.54 16.59 -23.32
N CYS A 11 7.55 16.73 -22.47
CA CYS A 11 8.00 18.03 -21.97
C CYS A 11 9.32 18.48 -22.61
N ASP A 12 9.47 19.79 -22.83
CA ASP A 12 10.73 20.40 -23.27
C ASP A 12 11.64 20.81 -22.10
N MET A 13 11.03 21.24 -20.99
CA MET A 13 11.69 21.76 -19.81
C MET A 13 11.05 21.22 -18.54
N VAL A 14 11.86 21.00 -17.51
CA VAL A 14 11.42 20.60 -16.17
C VAL A 14 11.87 21.63 -15.15
N SER A 15 10.95 22.03 -14.28
CA SER A 15 11.23 22.84 -13.10
C SER A 15 10.84 22.04 -11.86
N VAL A 16 11.79 21.84 -10.94
CA VAL A 16 11.59 21.02 -9.74
C VAL A 16 11.38 21.92 -8.53
N LEU A 17 10.26 21.71 -7.84
CA LEU A 17 9.97 22.36 -6.56
C LEU A 17 10.09 21.35 -5.41
N ARG A 18 10.73 21.76 -4.33
CA ARG A 18 10.83 21.00 -3.07
C ARG A 18 10.64 21.93 -1.89
N ASP A 19 9.84 21.52 -0.90
CA ASP A 19 9.51 22.30 0.30
C ASP A 19 9.05 23.74 0.00
N GLY A 20 8.25 23.89 -1.06
CA GLY A 20 7.70 25.18 -1.50
C GLY A 20 8.70 26.11 -2.18
N LYS A 21 9.90 25.62 -2.56
CA LYS A 21 10.95 26.40 -3.23
C LYS A 21 11.34 25.75 -4.55
N LEU A 22 11.66 26.56 -5.55
CA LEU A 22 12.29 26.10 -6.78
C LEU A 22 13.72 25.65 -6.47
N VAL A 23 14.03 24.38 -6.73
CA VAL A 23 15.36 23.79 -6.45
C VAL A 23 16.19 23.55 -7.70
N GLY A 24 15.58 23.54 -8.88
CA GLY A 24 16.32 23.41 -10.13
C GLY A 24 15.43 23.48 -11.36
N GLU A 25 16.03 23.84 -12.49
CA GLU A 25 15.40 23.88 -13.80
C GLU A 25 16.37 23.29 -14.83
N SER A 26 15.85 22.54 -15.80
CA SER A 26 16.65 21.97 -16.87
C SER A 26 15.80 21.68 -18.09
N PHE A 27 16.40 21.72 -19.28
CA PHE A 27 15.77 21.14 -20.46
C PHE A 27 15.75 19.62 -20.33
N VAL A 28 14.66 18.98 -20.76
CA VAL A 28 14.48 17.52 -20.67
C VAL A 28 15.57 16.77 -21.42
N LYS A 29 16.05 17.33 -22.55
CA LYS A 29 17.17 16.79 -23.34
C LYS A 29 18.54 16.83 -22.61
N ASP A 30 18.69 17.69 -21.60
CA ASP A 30 19.98 17.96 -20.92
C ASP A 30 20.03 17.34 -19.51
N THR A 31 19.00 16.59 -19.12
CA THR A 31 18.87 15.96 -17.81
C THR A 31 18.61 14.45 -17.94
N SER A 32 18.62 13.75 -16.80
CA SER A 32 18.30 12.33 -16.71
C SER A 32 17.26 12.08 -15.64
N ARG A 33 16.64 10.89 -15.65
CA ARG A 33 15.63 10.49 -14.66
C ARG A 33 16.20 10.59 -13.24
N GLU A 34 17.44 10.12 -13.05
CA GLU A 34 18.15 10.13 -11.77
C GLU A 34 18.38 11.56 -11.27
N LYS A 35 18.81 12.48 -12.15
CA LYS A 35 19.01 13.89 -11.76
C LYS A 35 17.71 14.57 -11.35
N ILE A 36 16.60 14.30 -12.05
CA ILE A 36 15.30 14.85 -11.66
C ILE A 36 14.87 14.30 -10.29
N ILE A 37 15.02 12.99 -10.07
CA ILE A 37 14.73 12.34 -8.79
C ILE A 37 15.57 12.95 -7.67
N GLU A 38 16.88 13.11 -7.88
CA GLU A 38 17.80 13.71 -6.90
C GLU A 38 17.35 15.13 -6.52
N MET A 39 16.94 15.95 -7.49
CA MET A 39 16.39 17.28 -7.21
C MET A 39 15.09 17.19 -6.38
N MET A 40 14.18 16.27 -6.74
CA MET A 40 12.90 16.09 -6.06
C MET A 40 13.05 15.62 -4.61
N VAL A 41 13.96 14.68 -4.36
CA VAL A 41 14.14 14.05 -3.04
C VAL A 41 15.17 14.80 -2.19
N GLY A 42 16.17 15.42 -2.82
CA GLY A 42 17.22 16.20 -2.15
C GLY A 42 18.42 15.40 -1.64
N ARG A 43 18.58 14.18 -2.13
CA ARG A 43 19.77 13.34 -1.94
C ARG A 43 19.98 12.52 -3.20
N ALA A 44 21.24 12.20 -3.51
CA ALA A 44 21.54 11.19 -4.51
C ALA A 44 20.82 9.89 -4.11
N MET A 45 20.13 9.29 -5.07
CA MET A 45 19.48 7.99 -4.90
C MET A 45 20.17 6.99 -5.81
N ASP A 46 20.79 5.99 -5.21
CA ASP A 46 21.48 4.94 -5.95
C ASP A 46 20.49 4.03 -6.72
N ALA A 47 19.22 4.00 -6.31
CA ALA A 47 18.13 3.28 -6.99
C ALA A 47 16.75 3.90 -6.70
N GLU A 48 15.84 3.86 -7.68
CA GLU A 48 14.44 4.31 -7.55
C GLU A 48 13.60 3.40 -6.62
N TYR A 49 13.97 2.12 -6.53
CA TYR A 49 13.35 1.12 -5.66
C TYR A 49 14.40 0.54 -4.71
N PRO A 50 14.07 0.34 -3.42
CA PRO A 50 15.01 -0.26 -2.49
C PRO A 50 15.24 -1.74 -2.84
N PRO A 51 16.48 -2.25 -2.72
CA PRO A 51 16.76 -3.66 -2.97
C PRO A 51 15.96 -4.54 -2.01
N ARG A 52 15.53 -5.72 -2.48
CA ARG A 52 14.83 -6.72 -1.67
C ARG A 52 15.54 -8.06 -1.76
N THR A 53 15.59 -8.77 -0.63
CA THR A 53 16.01 -10.17 -0.56
C THR A 53 15.15 -10.84 0.50
N VAL A 54 14.32 -11.78 0.07
CA VAL A 54 13.34 -12.44 0.94
C VAL A 54 13.57 -13.94 0.94
N LYS A 55 13.37 -14.53 2.13
CA LYS A 55 13.22 -15.98 2.30
C LYS A 55 11.80 -16.21 2.82
N PRO A 56 10.83 -16.53 1.93
CA PRO A 56 9.45 -16.70 2.33
C PRO A 56 9.34 -17.77 3.42
N GLY A 57 8.62 -17.44 4.50
CA GLY A 57 8.37 -18.37 5.60
C GLY A 57 7.18 -19.30 5.32
N GLU A 58 6.46 -19.65 6.37
CA GLU A 58 5.25 -20.47 6.28
C GLU A 58 4.07 -19.72 5.63
N THR A 59 3.07 -20.45 5.15
CA THR A 59 1.83 -19.86 4.62
C THR A 59 1.03 -19.22 5.76
N VAL A 60 0.81 -17.91 5.68
CA VAL A 60 0.05 -17.12 6.68
C VAL A 60 -1.39 -16.89 6.27
N LEU A 61 -1.67 -16.83 4.96
CA LEU A 61 -3.01 -16.70 4.39
C LEU A 61 -3.15 -17.73 3.27
N SER A 62 -4.25 -18.46 3.22
CA SER A 62 -4.61 -19.30 2.09
C SER A 62 -6.02 -18.96 1.65
N VAL A 63 -6.17 -18.57 0.39
CA VAL A 63 -7.45 -18.26 -0.26
C VAL A 63 -7.76 -19.41 -1.21
N LYS A 64 -8.94 -20.01 -1.07
CA LYS A 64 -9.36 -21.18 -1.87
C LYS A 64 -10.71 -20.93 -2.51
N ASN A 65 -10.76 -20.99 -3.84
CA ASN A 65 -11.96 -20.94 -4.67
C ASN A 65 -12.88 -19.73 -4.36
N LEU A 66 -12.27 -18.61 -3.97
CA LEU A 66 -12.98 -17.39 -3.58
C LEU A 66 -13.74 -16.84 -4.77
N SER A 67 -15.04 -16.63 -4.61
CA SER A 67 -15.91 -16.09 -5.66
C SER A 67 -16.90 -15.08 -5.08
N ARG A 68 -17.22 -14.05 -5.87
CA ARG A 68 -18.16 -12.98 -5.55
C ARG A 68 -18.81 -12.42 -6.81
N GLY A 69 -20.13 -12.56 -6.90
CA GLY A 69 -20.95 -12.10 -8.00
C GLY A 69 -20.36 -12.50 -9.36
N SER A 70 -20.34 -11.53 -10.27
CA SER A 70 -19.62 -11.63 -11.54
C SER A 70 -18.23 -10.99 -11.49
N THR A 71 -17.79 -10.52 -10.32
CA THR A 71 -16.57 -9.72 -10.18
C THR A 71 -15.36 -10.57 -9.86
N LEU A 72 -15.52 -11.63 -9.07
CA LEU A 72 -14.47 -12.57 -8.71
C LEU A 72 -14.93 -14.01 -8.96
N ASN A 73 -14.10 -14.79 -9.64
CA ASN A 73 -14.40 -16.16 -10.03
C ASN A 73 -13.25 -17.10 -9.68
N ASN A 74 -13.51 -18.02 -8.74
CA ASN A 74 -12.64 -19.15 -8.40
C ASN A 74 -11.17 -18.77 -8.09
N ILE A 75 -10.96 -17.69 -7.34
CA ILE A 75 -9.63 -17.19 -6.97
C ILE A 75 -9.00 -18.10 -5.91
N SER A 76 -7.79 -18.59 -6.16
CA SER A 76 -7.02 -19.37 -5.19
C SER A 76 -5.55 -18.97 -5.20
N PHE A 77 -4.99 -18.70 -4.03
CA PHE A 77 -3.58 -18.39 -3.83
C PHE A 77 -3.21 -18.45 -2.34
N ASP A 78 -1.91 -18.56 -2.06
CA ASP A 78 -1.38 -18.44 -0.71
C ASP A 78 -0.63 -17.11 -0.53
N LEU A 79 -0.42 -16.67 0.71
CA LEU A 79 0.54 -15.62 1.10
C LEU A 79 1.45 -16.21 2.17
N ARG A 80 2.75 -15.97 2.06
CA ARG A 80 3.77 -16.47 2.99
C ARG A 80 4.31 -15.38 3.89
N GLN A 81 4.81 -15.81 5.04
CA GLN A 81 5.40 -14.92 6.03
C GLN A 81 6.60 -14.17 5.45
N GLY A 82 6.63 -12.85 5.64
CA GLY A 82 7.75 -12.00 5.20
C GLY A 82 7.82 -11.75 3.70
N GLU A 83 6.79 -12.10 2.93
CA GLU A 83 6.74 -11.80 1.49
C GLU A 83 5.84 -10.60 1.17
N ILE A 84 6.12 -9.93 0.04
CA ILE A 84 5.19 -9.06 -0.68
C ILE A 84 4.69 -9.84 -1.89
N LEU A 85 3.42 -10.21 -1.86
CA LEU A 85 2.70 -10.76 -3.00
C LEU A 85 2.11 -9.63 -3.82
N GLY A 86 2.63 -9.43 -5.03
CA GLY A 86 2.08 -8.47 -5.97
C GLY A 86 0.82 -9.01 -6.64
N ILE A 87 -0.13 -8.12 -6.94
CA ILE A 87 -1.27 -8.40 -7.80
C ILE A 87 -1.32 -7.36 -8.92
N ALA A 88 -0.98 -7.80 -10.13
CA ALA A 88 -1.08 -7.02 -11.36
C ALA A 88 -2.34 -7.39 -12.16
N GLY A 89 -2.70 -6.53 -13.10
CA GLY A 89 -3.85 -6.73 -13.98
C GLY A 89 -4.30 -5.42 -14.61
N LEU A 90 -5.17 -5.51 -15.61
CA LEU A 90 -5.78 -4.31 -16.19
C LEU A 90 -6.78 -3.67 -15.22
N VAL A 91 -7.15 -2.42 -15.52
CA VAL A 91 -8.29 -1.76 -14.86
C VAL A 91 -9.53 -2.64 -15.01
N GLY A 92 -10.24 -2.87 -13.91
CA GLY A 92 -11.40 -3.76 -13.86
C GLY A 92 -11.06 -5.25 -13.76
N ALA A 93 -9.81 -5.62 -13.48
CA ALA A 93 -9.42 -7.02 -13.28
C ALA A 93 -9.95 -7.65 -11.97
N GLY A 94 -10.55 -6.88 -11.06
CA GLY A 94 -11.04 -7.38 -9.77
C GLY A 94 -10.03 -7.28 -8.61
N ARG A 95 -8.97 -6.47 -8.74
CA ARG A 95 -7.86 -6.43 -7.77
C ARG A 95 -8.28 -5.82 -6.43
N THR A 96 -8.86 -4.62 -6.47
CA THR A 96 -9.42 -3.94 -5.31
C THR A 96 -10.56 -4.75 -4.70
N GLU A 97 -11.45 -5.30 -5.53
CA GLU A 97 -12.58 -6.10 -5.05
C GLU A 97 -12.10 -7.40 -4.38
N LEU A 98 -11.00 -7.99 -4.83
CA LEU A 98 -10.36 -9.12 -4.15
C LEU A 98 -9.80 -8.71 -2.78
N ALA A 99 -9.11 -7.56 -2.72
CA ALA A 99 -8.60 -7.02 -1.46
C ALA A 99 -9.73 -6.72 -0.45
N GLU A 100 -10.79 -6.05 -0.90
CA GLU A 100 -11.98 -5.74 -0.11
C GLU A 100 -12.70 -6.99 0.38
N ALA A 101 -12.80 -8.02 -0.46
CA ALA A 101 -13.38 -9.30 -0.11
C ALA A 101 -12.56 -10.05 0.95
N ILE A 102 -11.23 -10.07 0.83
CA ILE A 102 -10.33 -10.68 1.83
C ILE A 102 -10.38 -9.93 3.16
N PHE A 103 -10.44 -8.60 3.12
CA PHE A 103 -10.50 -7.76 4.30
C PHE A 103 -11.89 -7.75 4.97
N GLY A 104 -12.94 -8.19 4.28
CA GLY A 104 -14.31 -8.22 4.77
C GLY A 104 -15.08 -6.92 4.58
N ALA A 105 -14.61 -6.03 3.70
CA ALA A 105 -15.40 -4.88 3.24
C ALA A 105 -16.53 -5.34 2.30
N ASP A 106 -16.28 -6.42 1.55
CA ASP A 106 -17.23 -7.04 0.64
C ASP A 106 -17.56 -8.48 1.04
N PRO A 107 -18.83 -8.94 0.90
CA PRO A 107 -19.21 -10.30 1.24
C PRO A 107 -18.72 -11.32 0.19
N LEU A 108 -18.45 -12.54 0.65
CA LEU A 108 -18.11 -13.69 -0.20
C LEU A 108 -19.34 -14.56 -0.49
N ASP A 109 -19.44 -15.06 -1.72
CA ASP A 109 -20.48 -16.02 -2.10
C ASP A 109 -20.01 -17.47 -1.89
N LYS A 110 -18.75 -17.74 -2.24
CA LYS A 110 -18.13 -19.08 -2.20
C LYS A 110 -16.64 -18.97 -1.88
N GLY A 111 -16.07 -20.11 -1.50
CA GLY A 111 -14.66 -20.26 -1.16
C GLY A 111 -14.40 -20.16 0.33
N SER A 112 -13.13 -20.24 0.71
CA SER A 112 -12.69 -20.20 2.09
C SER A 112 -11.38 -19.44 2.23
N ILE A 113 -11.20 -18.81 3.38
CA ILE A 113 -9.94 -18.17 3.77
C ILE A 113 -9.43 -18.91 5.02
N GLU A 114 -8.15 -19.24 5.01
CA GLU A 114 -7.44 -19.77 6.17
C GLU A 114 -6.33 -18.80 6.57
N ILE A 115 -6.15 -18.58 7.87
CA ILE A 115 -5.06 -17.76 8.42
C ILE A 115 -4.26 -18.62 9.39
N TYR A 116 -2.95 -18.76 9.14
CA TYR A 116 -2.08 -19.71 9.83
C TYR A 116 -2.69 -21.13 9.90
N GLY A 117 -3.23 -21.59 8.77
CA GLY A 117 -3.88 -22.90 8.61
C GLY A 117 -5.23 -23.06 9.31
N LYS A 118 -5.78 -22.00 9.93
CA LYS A 118 -7.09 -22.03 10.59
C LYS A 118 -8.16 -21.40 9.69
N PRO A 119 -9.25 -22.10 9.36
CA PRO A 119 -10.36 -21.51 8.62
C PRO A 119 -10.95 -20.33 9.38
N VAL A 120 -11.16 -19.21 8.68
CA VAL A 120 -11.77 -18.00 9.21
C VAL A 120 -13.01 -17.62 8.41
N SER A 121 -14.02 -17.07 9.09
CA SER A 121 -15.17 -16.43 8.45
C SER A 121 -15.02 -14.94 8.67
N ILE A 122 -14.86 -14.19 7.58
CA ILE A 122 -14.72 -12.74 7.60
C ILE A 122 -15.94 -12.14 6.87
N ARG A 123 -16.81 -11.47 7.61
CA ARG A 123 -18.06 -10.85 7.12
C ARG A 123 -18.12 -9.34 7.34
N SER A 124 -17.07 -8.78 7.94
CA SER A 124 -16.94 -7.34 8.15
C SER A 124 -15.48 -6.95 8.29
N THR A 125 -15.15 -5.69 8.03
CA THR A 125 -13.81 -5.12 8.24
C THR A 125 -13.33 -5.25 9.69
N ARG A 126 -14.27 -5.27 10.65
CA ARG A 126 -13.98 -5.54 12.07
C ARG A 126 -13.46 -6.96 12.26
N GLU A 127 -14.09 -7.94 11.62
CA GLU A 127 -13.66 -9.33 11.64
C GLU A 127 -12.33 -9.52 10.89
N GLY A 128 -12.12 -8.84 9.76
CA GLY A 128 -10.82 -8.84 9.07
C GLY A 128 -9.69 -8.38 9.98
N LYS A 129 -9.89 -7.24 10.66
CA LYS A 129 -8.93 -6.73 11.66
C LYS A 129 -8.73 -7.69 12.84
N MET A 130 -9.80 -8.30 13.37
CA MET A 130 -9.70 -9.29 14.46
C MET A 130 -8.92 -10.54 14.06
N ASN A 131 -8.93 -10.86 12.77
CA ASN A 131 -8.14 -11.92 12.16
C ASN A 131 -6.76 -11.42 11.66
N SER A 132 -6.27 -10.30 12.19
CA SER A 132 -4.95 -9.74 11.89
C SER A 132 -4.71 -9.35 10.43
N ILE A 133 -5.77 -8.88 9.74
CA ILE A 133 -5.68 -8.27 8.40
C ILE A 133 -5.90 -6.75 8.51
N GLY A 134 -5.05 -5.95 7.88
CA GLY A 134 -5.25 -4.52 7.68
C GLY A 134 -5.21 -4.14 6.22
N MET A 135 -5.88 -3.05 5.84
CA MET A 135 -5.98 -2.62 4.44
C MET A 135 -5.80 -1.11 4.28
N VAL A 136 -4.74 -0.72 3.58
CA VAL A 136 -4.53 0.64 3.06
C VAL A 136 -5.25 0.69 1.73
N THR A 137 -6.37 1.42 1.67
CA THR A 137 -7.28 1.44 0.51
C THR A 137 -6.81 2.43 -0.56
N GLU A 138 -7.18 2.20 -1.83
CA GLU A 138 -6.92 3.12 -2.94
C GLU A 138 -7.56 4.49 -2.67
N ASP A 139 -8.86 4.52 -2.30
CA ASP A 139 -9.56 5.75 -1.93
C ASP A 139 -9.36 6.08 -0.46
N ARG A 140 -8.20 6.67 -0.14
CA ARG A 140 -7.93 7.12 1.23
C ARG A 140 -8.96 8.12 1.78
N LYS A 141 -9.69 8.86 0.93
CA LYS A 141 -10.56 9.95 1.38
C LYS A 141 -11.92 9.41 1.81
N GLU A 142 -12.49 8.52 1.01
CA GLU A 142 -13.82 7.95 1.26
C GLU A 142 -13.75 6.74 2.19
N THR A 143 -12.75 5.87 2.04
CA THR A 143 -12.69 4.59 2.77
C THR A 143 -11.51 4.47 3.74
N GLY A 144 -10.44 5.25 3.55
CA GLY A 144 -9.22 5.15 4.37
C GLY A 144 -9.21 6.01 5.64
N LEU A 145 -9.79 7.21 5.60
CA LEU A 145 -9.66 8.27 6.61
C LEU A 145 -11.00 8.84 7.05
N VAL A 146 -11.03 9.36 8.27
CA VAL A 146 -12.13 10.17 8.78
C VAL A 146 -11.67 11.64 8.70
N LEU A 147 -11.90 12.29 7.55
CA LEU A 147 -11.25 13.56 7.17
C LEU A 147 -11.59 14.76 8.07
N ASP A 148 -12.80 14.77 8.65
CA ASP A 148 -13.29 15.80 9.57
C ASP A 148 -12.75 15.64 11.00
N THR A 149 -11.91 14.63 11.24
CA THR A 149 -11.26 14.40 12.53
C THR A 149 -9.75 14.65 12.48
N THR A 150 -9.12 14.57 13.65
CA THR A 150 -7.71 14.94 13.83
C THR A 150 -6.76 13.82 13.46
N VAL A 151 -5.47 14.17 13.28
CA VAL A 151 -4.37 13.20 13.12
C VAL A 151 -4.37 12.18 14.25
N THR A 152 -4.45 12.64 15.50
CA THR A 152 -4.48 11.75 16.68
C THR A 152 -5.59 10.70 16.61
N LYS A 153 -6.81 11.10 16.24
CA LYS A 153 -7.95 10.19 16.18
C LYS A 153 -7.79 9.18 15.05
N ASN A 154 -7.39 9.63 13.86
CA ASN A 154 -7.19 8.73 12.72
C ASN A 154 -6.12 7.67 12.98
N ILE A 155 -5.00 8.04 13.60
CA ILE A 155 -3.92 7.10 13.91
C ILE A 155 -4.40 6.03 14.91
N THR A 156 -5.21 6.40 15.91
CA THR A 156 -5.56 5.49 17.01
C THR A 156 -6.85 4.70 16.80
N ILE A 157 -7.69 5.09 15.83
CA ILE A 157 -9.06 4.56 15.64
C ILE A 157 -9.12 3.04 15.46
N THR A 158 -8.08 2.46 14.87
CA THR A 158 -8.00 1.01 14.62
C THR A 158 -7.64 0.21 15.86
N LYS A 159 -7.06 0.80 16.91
CA LYS A 159 -6.67 0.08 18.13
C LYS A 159 -6.97 0.89 19.39
N LEU A 160 -8.22 1.35 19.51
CA LEU A 160 -8.68 2.15 20.66
C LEU A 160 -8.45 1.46 22.02
N ASP A 161 -8.47 0.12 22.07
CA ASP A 161 -8.21 -0.65 23.29
C ASP A 161 -6.81 -0.37 23.88
N ALA A 162 -5.84 0.00 23.04
CA ALA A 162 -4.49 0.35 23.49
C ALA A 162 -4.38 1.77 24.09
N VAL A 163 -5.37 2.64 23.84
CA VAL A 163 -5.36 4.05 24.29
C VAL A 163 -6.51 4.40 25.21
N LYS A 164 -7.39 3.45 25.56
CA LYS A 164 -8.55 3.68 26.44
C LYS A 164 -8.38 3.04 27.82
N LYS A 165 -9.18 3.50 28.78
CA LYS A 165 -9.41 2.87 30.10
C LYS A 165 -10.91 2.76 30.30
N GLY A 166 -11.45 1.54 30.21
CA GLY A 166 -12.89 1.33 30.16
C GLY A 166 -13.51 2.04 28.94
N PRO A 167 -14.59 2.83 29.12
CA PRO A 167 -15.20 3.57 28.01
C PRO A 167 -14.49 4.90 27.67
N ILE A 168 -13.44 5.29 28.41
CA ILE A 168 -12.83 6.62 28.31
C ILE A 168 -11.48 6.55 27.58
N ILE A 169 -11.31 7.38 26.54
CA ILE A 169 -10.01 7.56 25.87
C ILE A 169 -9.03 8.31 26.79
N ARG A 170 -7.82 7.76 26.96
CA ARG A 170 -6.74 8.42 27.68
C ARG A 170 -6.02 9.37 26.73
N LYS A 171 -6.45 10.63 26.68
CA LYS A 171 -5.89 11.66 25.76
C LYS A 171 -4.37 11.74 25.77
N GLY A 172 -3.72 11.63 26.92
CA GLY A 172 -2.25 11.64 27.00
C GLY A 172 -1.59 10.43 26.32
N MET A 173 -2.24 9.27 26.35
CA MET A 173 -1.77 8.07 25.66
C MET A 173 -2.04 8.20 24.15
N GLU A 174 -3.24 8.63 23.78
CA GLU A 174 -3.60 8.92 22.39
C GLU A 174 -2.60 9.89 21.72
N ALA A 175 -2.25 10.98 22.42
CA ALA A 175 -1.27 11.95 21.97
C ALA A 175 0.15 11.38 21.88
N LYS A 176 0.54 10.49 22.81
CA LYS A 176 1.85 9.84 22.77
C LYS A 176 2.01 8.99 21.50
N VAL A 177 1.03 8.14 21.19
CA VAL A 177 1.02 7.32 19.97
C VAL A 177 1.01 8.20 18.72
N ALA A 178 0.19 9.25 18.69
CA ALA A 178 0.12 10.14 17.54
C ALA A 178 1.49 10.79 17.25
N ASN A 179 2.17 11.31 18.28
CA ASN A 179 3.51 11.90 18.10
C ASN A 179 4.54 10.88 17.61
N GLU A 180 4.53 9.67 18.17
CA GLU A 180 5.43 8.59 17.76
C GLU A 180 5.31 8.27 16.27
N TYR A 181 4.08 8.12 15.76
CA TYR A 181 3.87 7.81 14.33
C TYR A 181 4.06 9.02 13.41
N VAL A 182 3.78 10.24 13.89
CA VAL A 182 4.09 11.48 13.15
C VAL A 182 5.59 11.61 12.93
N GLU A 183 6.39 11.32 13.94
CA GLU A 183 7.86 11.31 13.85
C GLU A 183 8.34 10.16 12.96
N LYS A 184 7.90 8.92 13.25
CA LYS A 184 8.31 7.71 12.54
C LYS A 184 8.05 7.77 11.03
N LEU A 185 6.94 8.37 10.60
CA LEU A 185 6.58 8.49 9.19
C LEU A 185 6.87 9.88 8.59
N ASN A 186 7.51 10.77 9.35
CA ASN A 186 7.80 12.14 8.92
C ASN A 186 6.54 12.85 8.37
N ILE A 187 5.44 12.79 9.12
CA ILE A 187 4.17 13.43 8.76
C ILE A 187 4.31 14.93 9.01
N ARG A 188 4.26 15.71 7.93
CA ARG A 188 4.28 17.18 8.00
C ARG A 188 2.89 17.68 8.40
N THR A 189 2.69 17.88 9.70
CA THR A 189 1.47 18.47 10.26
C THR A 189 1.82 19.59 11.25
N PRO A 190 1.08 20.71 11.27
CA PRO A 190 1.28 21.77 12.29
C PRO A 190 1.04 21.28 13.72
N SER A 191 0.19 20.26 13.89
CA SER A 191 -0.15 19.66 15.17
C SER A 191 -0.78 18.29 14.97
N ILE A 192 -0.64 17.39 15.95
CA ILE A 192 -1.41 16.12 15.98
C ILE A 192 -2.93 16.36 16.11
N TYR A 193 -3.34 17.55 16.56
CA TYR A 193 -4.75 17.94 16.64
C TYR A 193 -5.28 18.61 15.36
N GLN A 194 -4.45 18.72 14.31
CA GLN A 194 -4.86 19.23 13.01
C GLN A 194 -5.91 18.32 12.37
N THR A 195 -6.96 18.91 11.81
CA THR A 195 -7.96 18.20 10.99
C THR A 195 -7.33 17.71 9.68
N LEU A 196 -7.55 16.43 9.36
CA LEU A 196 -6.95 15.76 8.19
C LEU A 196 -7.31 16.38 6.86
N LEU A 197 -8.52 16.92 6.73
CA LEU A 197 -9.00 17.58 5.53
C LEU A 197 -8.02 18.66 5.02
N ASN A 198 -7.29 19.31 5.92
CA ASN A 198 -6.37 20.41 5.60
C ASN A 198 -4.92 19.94 5.35
N LEU A 199 -4.63 18.65 5.45
CA LEU A 199 -3.31 18.10 5.12
C LEU A 199 -3.20 17.79 3.63
N SER A 200 -1.99 17.84 3.09
CA SER A 200 -1.73 17.41 1.71
C SER A 200 -2.01 15.91 1.53
N GLY A 201 -2.25 15.49 0.29
CA GLY A 201 -2.53 14.09 -0.03
C GLY A 201 -1.45 13.11 0.45
N GLY A 202 -0.17 13.46 0.33
CA GLY A 202 0.94 12.64 0.84
C GLY A 202 0.93 12.50 2.37
N ASN A 203 0.62 13.58 3.10
CA ASN A 203 0.51 13.51 4.56
C ASN A 203 -0.74 12.72 4.99
N GLN A 204 -1.85 12.86 4.27
CA GLN A 204 -3.04 12.03 4.48
C GLN A 204 -2.69 10.54 4.29
N GLN A 205 -1.97 10.18 3.23
CA GLN A 205 -1.53 8.80 2.98
C GLN A 205 -0.66 8.27 4.14
N LYS A 206 0.31 9.06 4.60
CA LYS A 206 1.14 8.69 5.76
C LYS A 206 0.31 8.49 7.03
N VAL A 207 -0.78 9.25 7.24
CA VAL A 207 -1.69 9.02 8.36
C VAL A 207 -2.49 7.71 8.21
N VAL A 208 -2.92 7.34 6.99
CA VAL A 208 -3.52 6.01 6.73
C VAL A 208 -2.55 4.89 7.09
N LEU A 209 -1.29 5.04 6.70
CA LEU A 209 -0.24 4.08 7.04
C LEU A 209 -0.05 3.98 8.55
N ALA A 210 0.11 5.11 9.25
CA ALA A 210 0.23 5.15 10.71
C ALA A 210 -0.91 4.42 11.42
N LYS A 211 -2.15 4.61 10.96
CA LYS A 211 -3.35 3.94 11.47
C LYS A 211 -3.23 2.42 11.39
N TRP A 212 -2.76 1.88 10.27
CA TRP A 212 -2.63 0.43 10.10
C TRP A 212 -1.40 -0.14 10.81
N LEU A 213 -0.29 0.58 10.82
CA LEU A 213 0.90 0.21 11.60
C LEU A 213 0.59 0.13 13.10
N PHE A 214 -0.16 1.09 13.66
CA PHE A 214 -0.56 1.07 15.06
C PHE A 214 -1.49 -0.10 15.40
N SER A 215 -2.23 -0.61 14.42
CA SER A 215 -3.08 -1.79 14.59
C SER A 215 -2.27 -3.04 14.96
N ASP A 216 -1.03 -3.12 14.47
CA ASP A 216 -0.13 -4.25 14.63
C ASP A 216 -0.77 -5.56 14.13
N VAL A 217 -1.27 -5.52 12.90
CA VAL A 217 -1.82 -6.68 12.17
C VAL A 217 -0.68 -7.49 11.56
N GLU A 218 -0.93 -8.76 11.21
CA GLU A 218 0.08 -9.68 10.64
C GLU A 218 0.11 -9.64 9.12
N ILE A 219 -1.05 -9.41 8.50
CA ILE A 219 -1.23 -9.32 7.05
C ILE A 219 -1.67 -7.90 6.71
N MET A 220 -0.97 -7.25 5.78
CA MET A 220 -1.33 -5.93 5.29
C MET A 220 -1.58 -5.93 3.79
N ILE A 221 -2.72 -5.39 3.40
CA ILE A 221 -3.07 -5.17 2.00
C ILE A 221 -2.81 -3.71 1.68
N PHE A 222 -1.98 -3.45 0.69
CA PHE A 222 -1.66 -2.12 0.17
C PHE A 222 -2.27 -2.00 -1.21
N ASP A 223 -3.38 -1.28 -1.30
CA ASP A 223 -4.07 -1.02 -2.56
C ASP A 223 -3.74 0.38 -3.07
N GLU A 224 -3.03 0.43 -4.21
CA GLU A 224 -2.52 1.65 -4.84
C GLU A 224 -1.79 2.57 -3.83
N PRO A 225 -0.83 2.02 -3.04
CA PRO A 225 -0.32 2.69 -1.85
C PRO A 225 0.46 3.97 -2.15
N THR A 226 0.91 4.14 -3.39
CA THR A 226 1.68 5.29 -3.86
C THR A 226 0.90 6.19 -4.83
N ARG A 227 -0.43 6.06 -4.90
CA ARG A 227 -1.24 6.89 -5.79
C ARG A 227 -1.31 8.35 -5.33
N GLY A 228 -0.86 9.24 -6.21
CA GLY A 228 -0.98 10.69 -6.00
C GLY A 228 -0.04 11.24 -4.92
N ILE A 229 1.10 10.59 -4.70
CA ILE A 229 2.18 11.08 -3.84
C ILE A 229 3.46 11.32 -4.66
N ASP A 230 4.35 12.16 -4.15
CA ASP A 230 5.63 12.45 -4.79
C ASP A 230 6.62 11.28 -4.67
N ILE A 231 7.64 11.28 -5.52
CA ILE A 231 8.68 10.24 -5.60
C ILE A 231 9.43 10.02 -4.28
N GLY A 232 9.68 11.09 -3.50
CA GLY A 232 10.35 10.95 -2.21
C GLY A 232 9.49 10.17 -1.23
N ALA A 233 8.21 10.52 -1.13
CA ALA A 233 7.23 9.80 -0.32
C ALA A 233 7.00 8.36 -0.81
N LYS A 234 7.01 8.10 -2.14
CA LYS A 234 6.94 6.73 -2.68
C LYS A 234 8.07 5.85 -2.12
N TYR A 235 9.30 6.34 -2.21
CA TYR A 235 10.46 5.60 -1.73
C TYR A 235 10.41 5.33 -0.22
N GLU A 236 9.97 6.29 0.58
CA GLU A 236 9.77 6.08 2.03
C GLU A 236 8.77 4.94 2.31
N ILE A 237 7.69 4.84 1.52
CA ILE A 237 6.69 3.76 1.64
C ILE A 237 7.30 2.41 1.22
N TYR A 238 8.11 2.37 0.16
CA TYR A 238 8.82 1.16 -0.25
C TYR A 238 9.74 0.63 0.85
N CYS A 239 10.55 1.51 1.46
CA CYS A 239 11.40 1.14 2.59
C CYS A 239 10.58 0.66 3.80
N LEU A 240 9.43 1.27 4.06
CA LEU A 240 8.52 0.84 5.12
C LEU A 240 8.01 -0.57 4.86
N MET A 241 7.55 -0.89 3.63
CA MET A 241 7.10 -2.24 3.28
C MET A 241 8.20 -3.28 3.47
N ASN A 242 9.44 -2.99 3.06
CA ASN A 242 10.58 -3.88 3.31
C ASN A 242 10.81 -4.12 4.80
N THR A 243 10.84 -3.04 5.59
CA THR A 243 11.01 -3.11 7.05
C THR A 243 9.93 -3.97 7.69
N LEU A 244 8.68 -3.88 7.23
CA LEU A 244 7.57 -4.68 7.74
C LEU A 244 7.75 -6.16 7.42
N THR A 245 8.14 -6.49 6.19
CA THR A 245 8.41 -7.88 5.81
C THR A 245 9.60 -8.49 6.56
N GLU A 246 10.65 -7.70 6.82
CA GLU A 246 11.79 -8.11 7.65
C GLU A 246 11.39 -8.37 9.11
N GLN A 247 10.35 -7.70 9.60
CA GLN A 247 9.74 -7.93 10.92
C GLN A 247 8.79 -9.14 10.94
N GLY A 248 8.65 -9.87 9.83
CA GLY A 248 7.79 -11.05 9.72
C GLY A 248 6.34 -10.76 9.35
N LYS A 249 5.98 -9.50 9.06
CA LYS A 249 4.67 -9.15 8.50
C LYS A 249 4.59 -9.61 7.05
N SER A 250 3.37 -9.80 6.55
CA SER A 250 3.14 -10.27 5.17
C SER A 250 2.28 -9.27 4.43
N ILE A 251 2.58 -9.05 3.15
CA ILE A 251 1.98 -7.96 2.38
C ILE A 251 1.35 -8.49 1.10
N ILE A 252 0.14 -8.03 0.80
CA ILE A 252 -0.43 -8.07 -0.55
C ILE A 252 -0.34 -6.65 -1.11
N MET A 253 0.27 -6.49 -2.28
CA MET A 253 0.45 -5.20 -2.92
C MET A 253 -0.29 -5.17 -4.26
N ILE A 254 -1.19 -4.21 -4.41
CA ILE A 254 -1.88 -3.90 -5.66
C ILE A 254 -1.37 -2.54 -6.14
N SER A 255 -0.96 -2.48 -7.41
CA SER A 255 -0.62 -1.21 -8.07
C SER A 255 -1.00 -1.25 -9.55
N SER A 256 -1.37 -0.08 -10.07
CA SER A 256 -1.56 0.20 -11.49
C SER A 256 -0.24 0.52 -12.18
N GLU A 257 0.82 0.85 -11.44
CA GLU A 257 2.15 1.10 -11.96
C GLU A 257 2.93 -0.22 -12.04
N LEU A 258 3.01 -0.78 -13.25
CA LEU A 258 3.68 -2.06 -13.49
C LEU A 258 5.16 -2.09 -13.00
N PRO A 259 5.98 -1.04 -13.20
CA PRO A 259 7.33 -1.01 -12.63
C PRO A 259 7.36 -1.12 -11.11
N GLU A 260 6.37 -0.54 -10.42
CA GLU A 260 6.28 -0.58 -8.96
C GLU A 260 5.97 -1.98 -8.46
N VAL A 261 4.92 -2.64 -8.98
CA VAL A 261 4.56 -3.99 -8.53
C VAL A 261 5.64 -5.02 -8.89
N LEU A 262 6.30 -4.89 -10.04
CA LEU A 262 7.40 -5.76 -10.44
C LEU A 262 8.63 -5.59 -9.55
N SER A 263 8.99 -4.35 -9.21
CA SER A 263 10.21 -4.07 -8.42
C SER A 263 10.03 -4.37 -6.94
N MET A 264 8.82 -4.18 -6.41
CA MET A 264 8.55 -4.34 -4.99
C MET A 264 8.09 -5.72 -4.59
N SER A 265 7.57 -6.56 -5.49
CA SER A 265 7.01 -7.87 -5.11
C SER A 265 8.06 -8.99 -5.14
N ASP A 266 7.89 -10.00 -4.30
CA ASP A 266 8.71 -11.22 -4.34
C ASP A 266 8.20 -12.20 -5.42
N ARG A 267 6.90 -12.12 -5.69
CA ARG A 267 6.20 -12.84 -6.75
C ARG A 267 4.92 -12.10 -7.10
N LEU A 268 4.37 -12.39 -8.28
CA LEU A 268 3.29 -11.62 -8.87
C LEU A 268 2.15 -12.53 -9.34
N LEU A 269 0.94 -12.27 -8.87
CA LEU A 269 -0.28 -12.82 -9.46
C LEU A 269 -0.76 -11.87 -10.55
N VAL A 270 -1.13 -12.43 -11.70
CA VAL A 270 -1.72 -11.67 -12.80
C VAL A 270 -3.21 -11.97 -12.85
N MET A 271 -4.03 -10.93 -12.68
CA MET A 271 -5.48 -11.01 -12.73
C MET A 271 -6.05 -10.44 -14.03
N HIS A 272 -7.07 -11.11 -14.56
CA HIS A 272 -7.88 -10.63 -15.66
C HIS A 272 -9.35 -11.03 -15.46
N LYS A 273 -10.27 -10.06 -15.52
CA LYS A 273 -11.72 -10.26 -15.39
C LYS A 273 -12.14 -11.12 -14.17
N GLY A 274 -11.55 -10.86 -13.02
CA GLY A 274 -11.93 -11.54 -11.78
C GLY A 274 -11.32 -12.93 -11.58
N GLU A 275 -10.36 -13.33 -12.41
CA GLU A 275 -9.66 -14.61 -12.34
C GLU A 275 -8.14 -14.38 -12.23
N ILE A 276 -7.42 -15.29 -11.55
CA ILE A 276 -5.96 -15.37 -11.64
C ILE A 276 -5.62 -16.15 -12.92
N LYS A 277 -4.90 -15.50 -13.83
CA LYS A 277 -4.43 -16.09 -15.10
C LYS A 277 -3.08 -16.79 -14.96
N GLY A 278 -2.24 -16.31 -14.05
CA GLY A 278 -0.96 -16.95 -13.78
C GLY A 278 -0.23 -16.30 -12.61
N GLU A 279 0.86 -16.96 -12.23
CA GLU A 279 1.81 -16.51 -11.21
C GLU A 279 3.20 -16.39 -11.84
N LEU A 280 3.86 -15.26 -11.62
CA LEU A 280 5.20 -14.97 -12.13
C LEU A 280 6.18 -14.86 -10.96
N THR A 281 7.37 -15.44 -11.12
CA THR A 281 8.45 -15.41 -10.13
C THR A 281 9.80 -15.22 -10.80
N GLY A 282 10.78 -14.66 -10.09
CA GLY A 282 12.17 -14.59 -10.56
C GLY A 282 12.30 -13.91 -11.93
N GLN A 283 12.88 -14.61 -12.90
CA GLN A 283 13.14 -14.06 -14.24
C GLN A 283 11.86 -13.83 -15.06
N ASP A 284 10.75 -14.47 -14.71
CA ASP A 284 9.48 -14.32 -15.42
C ASP A 284 8.71 -13.06 -15.00
N MET A 285 9.14 -12.37 -13.94
CA MET A 285 8.56 -11.10 -13.49
C MET A 285 8.96 -9.95 -14.41
N THR A 286 8.36 -9.93 -15.60
CA THR A 286 8.57 -8.93 -16.64
C THR A 286 7.25 -8.35 -17.11
N GLY A 287 7.28 -7.12 -17.62
CA GLY A 287 6.07 -6.48 -18.13
C GLY A 287 5.43 -7.23 -19.30
N ASP A 288 6.26 -7.78 -20.20
CA ASP A 288 5.79 -8.56 -21.35
C ASP A 288 5.02 -9.82 -20.92
N LYS A 289 5.54 -10.55 -19.94
CA LYS A 289 4.87 -11.75 -19.39
C LYS A 289 3.55 -11.43 -18.70
N VAL A 290 3.48 -10.28 -18.01
CA VAL A 290 2.22 -9.80 -17.44
C VAL A 290 1.20 -9.52 -18.55
N MET A 291 1.62 -8.88 -19.65
CA MET A 291 0.73 -8.59 -20.76
C MET A 291 0.27 -9.85 -21.51
N GLU A 292 1.14 -10.85 -21.65
CA GLU A 292 0.80 -12.16 -22.22
C GLU A 292 -0.35 -12.81 -21.43
N LEU A 293 -0.20 -12.94 -20.11
CA LEU A 293 -1.20 -13.55 -19.22
C LEU A 293 -2.52 -12.77 -19.14
N VAL A 294 -2.50 -11.46 -19.42
CA VAL A 294 -3.71 -10.62 -19.41
C VAL A 294 -4.55 -10.82 -20.68
N ILE A 295 -3.92 -11.20 -21.79
CA ILE A 295 -4.58 -11.33 -23.10
C ILE A 295 -5.19 -12.74 -23.28
N GLU A 296 -4.61 -13.75 -22.62
CA GLU A 296 -5.10 -15.14 -22.58
C GLU A 296 -6.39 -15.34 -21.75
#